data_AF-A0A6I3H7S0-F1
#
_entry.id   AF-A0A6I3H7S0-F1
#
_cell.length_a   1.000
_cell.length_b   1.000
_cell.length_c   1.000
_cell.angle_alpha   90.00
_cell.angle_beta   90.00
_cell.angle_gamma   90.00
#
_symmetry.space_group_name_H-M   'P 1'
#
loop_
_entity.id
_entity.type
_entity.pdbx_description
1 polymer ?
#
loop_
_entity_poly.entity_id
_entity_poly.type
_entity_poly.pdbx_seq_one_letter_code
_entity_poly.pdbx_strand_id
1 'polypeptide(L)'
;MTTTPQEASDVGAKGLKSGALGLLSSVVIGVSSTAPGYALAATLGFVVALVGLQSPIIMILAFIPMFFIAYAYRELNRVAPDCGTTFTWATKAFGPKTGWMGGWGIIAADVIVMASLAQIAGSYFFLMFGAEDLANNRFWVTLVGCLWIVVLTWVCYRGIELSAKLQFAFLAIEIVILFIFSAVALFRVYSNNAL
;
A
#
# COMPACT_ATOMS: atom_id res chain seq x y z
N MET A 1 44.19 -35.83 -10.13
CA MET A 1 43.08 -35.88 -11.11
C MET A 1 41.78 -35.73 -10.32
N THR A 2 41.45 -34.50 -9.92
CA THR A 2 40.54 -33.57 -10.62
C THR A 2 39.08 -33.98 -10.44
N THR A 3 38.53 -33.54 -9.32
CA THR A 3 37.09 -33.40 -9.08
C THR A 3 36.53 -32.37 -10.07
N THR A 4 35.66 -32.82 -10.96
CA THR A 4 34.92 -31.98 -11.90
C THR A 4 34.10 -30.94 -11.12
N PRO A 5 34.30 -29.63 -11.30
CA PRO A 5 33.38 -28.63 -10.77
C PRO A 5 32.12 -28.68 -11.63
N GLN A 6 31.02 -29.05 -10.98
CA GLN A 6 29.67 -28.97 -11.51
C GLN A 6 29.40 -27.52 -11.91
N GLU A 7 29.22 -27.28 -13.21
CA GLU A 7 28.75 -26.02 -13.77
C GLU A 7 27.43 -25.66 -13.09
N ALA A 8 27.50 -24.70 -12.16
CA ALA A 8 26.35 -23.96 -11.70
C ALA A 8 25.86 -23.13 -12.89
N SER A 9 24.91 -23.73 -13.62
CA SER A 9 24.11 -23.09 -14.65
C SER A 9 23.66 -21.71 -14.20
N ASP A 10 23.99 -20.76 -15.05
CA ASP A 10 23.66 -19.34 -15.07
C ASP A 10 22.22 -19.04 -14.60
N VAL A 11 22.04 -18.84 -13.29
CA VAL A 11 20.84 -18.19 -12.76
C VAL A 11 21.02 -16.71 -13.05
N GLY A 12 20.58 -16.32 -14.26
CA GLY A 12 20.72 -14.98 -14.79
C GLY A 12 20.42 -13.92 -13.74
N ALA A 13 21.31 -12.94 -13.66
CA ALA A 13 21.26 -11.78 -12.78
C ALA A 13 19.93 -11.01 -12.92
N LYS A 14 18.88 -11.49 -12.26
CA LYS A 14 17.63 -10.77 -12.04
C LYS A 14 17.75 -10.02 -10.72
N GLY A 15 18.28 -8.81 -10.84
CA GLY A 15 18.27 -7.81 -9.78
C GLY A 15 18.32 -6.42 -10.40
N LEU A 16 17.60 -5.45 -9.83
CA LEU A 16 17.80 -4.04 -10.16
C LEU A 16 19.27 -3.68 -9.97
N LYS A 17 19.81 -2.80 -10.84
CA LYS A 17 21.19 -2.31 -10.75
C LYS A 17 21.56 -1.99 -9.30
N SER A 18 22.67 -2.55 -8.83
CA SER A 18 23.20 -2.28 -7.48
C SER A 18 23.29 -0.77 -7.26
N GLY A 19 22.53 -0.25 -6.28
CA GLY A 19 22.45 1.18 -5.95
C GLY A 19 21.36 2.01 -6.64
N ALA A 20 20.47 1.43 -7.46
CA ALA A 20 19.38 2.18 -8.11
C ALA A 20 18.25 2.62 -7.16
N LEU A 21 18.07 1.91 -6.03
CA LEU A 21 17.21 2.33 -4.92
C LEU A 21 18.05 2.38 -3.63
N GLY A 22 18.30 3.58 -3.11
CA GLY A 22 18.88 3.73 -1.77
C GLY A 22 17.87 3.35 -0.68
N LEU A 23 18.35 3.11 0.54
CA LEU A 23 17.51 2.91 1.73
C LEU A 23 16.41 3.99 1.87
N LEU A 24 16.77 5.25 1.59
CA LEU A 24 15.83 6.36 1.55
C LEU A 24 14.75 6.19 0.48
N SER A 25 15.11 5.79 -0.74
CA SER A 25 14.16 5.54 -1.83
C SER A 25 13.19 4.40 -1.46
N SER A 26 13.69 3.31 -0.88
CA SER A 26 12.85 2.18 -0.46
C SER A 26 11.93 2.54 0.72
N VAL A 27 12.41 3.30 1.69
CA VAL A 27 11.60 3.80 2.81
C VAL A 27 10.51 4.75 2.29
N VAL A 28 10.88 5.68 1.42
CA VAL A 28 9.95 6.64 0.81
C VAL A 28 8.88 5.92 -0.01
N ILE A 29 9.24 4.91 -0.81
CA ILE A 29 8.28 4.10 -1.57
C ILE A 29 7.35 3.34 -0.62
N GLY A 30 7.87 2.76 0.47
CA GLY A 30 7.06 2.07 1.47
C GLY A 30 6.08 3.01 2.20
N VAL A 31 6.55 4.21 2.56
CA VAL A 31 5.71 5.26 3.17
C VAL A 31 4.67 5.78 2.19
N SER A 32 5.05 5.95 0.91
CA SER A 32 4.16 6.32 -0.19
C SER A 32 3.08 5.28 -0.46
N SER A 33 3.40 4.00 -0.34
CA SER A 33 2.42 2.92 -0.48
C SER A 33 1.45 2.86 0.70
N THR A 34 1.89 3.29 1.88
CA THR A 34 1.06 3.28 3.09
C THR A 34 0.19 4.54 3.21
N ALA A 35 0.59 5.64 2.55
CA ALA A 35 -0.10 6.93 2.51
C ALA A 35 -0.76 7.31 3.87
N PRO A 36 0.07 7.64 4.89
CA PRO A 36 -0.41 7.75 6.26
C PRO A 36 -1.45 8.85 6.47
N GLY A 37 -1.37 9.95 5.72
CA GLY A 37 -2.32 11.05 5.78
C GLY A 37 -3.65 10.75 5.10
N TYR A 38 -3.67 10.05 3.97
CA TYR A 38 -4.92 9.57 3.37
C TYR A 38 -5.64 8.62 4.32
N ALA A 39 -4.91 7.64 4.88
CA ALA A 39 -5.48 6.70 5.84
C ALA A 39 -6.04 7.44 7.07
N LEU A 40 -5.33 8.42 7.60
CA LEU A 40 -5.80 9.24 8.72
C LEU A 40 -7.01 10.09 8.34
N ALA A 41 -7.00 10.82 7.22
CA ALA A 41 -8.13 11.65 6.80
C ALA A 41 -9.38 10.80 6.55
N ALA A 42 -9.23 9.62 5.94
CA ALA A 42 -10.33 8.72 5.65
C ALA A 42 -10.90 8.03 6.89
N THR A 43 -10.09 7.74 7.92
CA THR A 43 -10.51 6.89 9.06
C THR A 43 -10.63 7.64 10.38
N LEU A 44 -9.82 8.67 10.64
CA LEU A 44 -9.75 9.36 11.93
C LEU A 44 -11.09 10.02 12.28
N GLY A 45 -11.79 10.61 11.30
CA GLY A 45 -13.12 11.17 11.51
C GLY A 45 -14.13 10.15 12.01
N PHE A 46 -14.15 8.95 11.42
CA PHE A 46 -15.04 7.86 11.86
C PHE A 46 -14.63 7.29 13.22
N VAL A 47 -13.33 7.11 13.47
CA VAL A 47 -12.83 6.60 14.76
C VAL A 47 -13.16 7.57 15.90
N VAL A 48 -12.96 8.87 15.69
CA VAL A 48 -13.32 9.90 16.68
C VAL A 48 -14.85 9.99 16.84
N ALA A 49 -15.62 9.89 15.76
CA ALA A 49 -17.09 9.91 15.86
C ALA A 49 -17.65 8.72 16.65
N LEU A 50 -17.06 7.53 16.52
CA LEU A 50 -17.53 6.32 17.20
C LEU A 50 -16.99 6.15 18.61
N VAL A 51 -15.74 6.54 18.87
CA VAL A 51 -15.01 6.22 20.11
C VAL A 51 -14.56 7.47 20.88
N GLY A 52 -14.76 8.66 20.33
CA GLY A 52 -14.53 9.94 20.99
C GLY A 52 -13.12 10.10 21.56
N LEU A 53 -13.04 10.42 22.85
CA LEU A 53 -11.78 10.63 23.59
C LEU A 53 -10.86 9.40 23.65
N GLN A 54 -11.39 8.19 23.41
CA GLN A 54 -10.59 6.96 23.44
C GLN A 54 -9.86 6.68 22.10
N SER A 55 -10.10 7.50 21.07
CA SER A 55 -9.43 7.38 19.76
C SER A 55 -7.90 7.25 19.83
N PRO A 56 -7.14 7.95 20.72
CA PRO A 56 -5.69 7.80 20.77
C PRO A 56 -5.25 6.43 21.28
N ILE A 57 -6.00 5.84 22.23
CA ILE A 57 -5.64 4.54 22.81
C ILE A 57 -5.84 3.42 21.80
N ILE A 58 -6.87 3.52 20.94
CA ILE A 58 -7.12 2.56 19.86
C ILE A 58 -6.01 2.62 18.82
N MET A 59 -5.53 3.82 18.47
CA MET A 59 -4.40 3.97 17.55
C MET A 59 -3.13 3.31 18.10
N ILE A 60 -2.86 3.47 19.40
CA ILE A 60 -1.73 2.79 20.07
C ILE A 60 -1.92 1.26 20.05
N LEU A 61 -3.12 0.77 20.36
CA LEU A 61 -3.41 -0.66 20.32
C LEU A 61 -3.28 -1.25 18.91
N ALA A 62 -3.68 -0.52 17.87
CA ALA A 62 -3.50 -0.93 16.47
C ALA A 62 -2.04 -0.90 16.02
N PHE A 63 -1.22 -0.02 16.60
CA PHE A 63 0.21 0.09 16.29
C PHE A 63 1.00 -1.14 16.75
N ILE A 64 0.68 -1.71 17.93
CA ILE A 64 1.42 -2.84 18.52
C ILE A 64 1.52 -4.06 17.56
N PRO A 65 0.41 -4.64 17.04
CA PRO A 65 0.50 -5.79 16.13
C PRO A 65 1.20 -5.43 14.82
N MET A 66 0.97 -4.22 14.28
CA MET A 66 1.62 -3.78 13.05
C MET A 66 3.13 -3.64 13.23
N PHE A 67 3.58 -3.17 14.40
CA PHE A 67 5.00 -3.07 14.74
C PHE A 67 5.67 -4.45 14.80
N PHE A 68 5.01 -5.46 15.39
CA PHE A 68 5.53 -6.82 15.41
C PHE A 68 5.65 -7.43 14.00
N ILE A 69 4.66 -7.20 13.13
CA ILE A 69 4.71 -7.64 11.73
C ILE A 69 5.87 -6.96 10.99
N ALA A 70 6.02 -5.64 11.15
CA ALA A 70 7.11 -4.89 10.54
C ALA A 70 8.48 -5.38 11.02
N TYR A 71 8.63 -5.69 12.31
CA TYR A 71 9.86 -6.24 12.86
C TYR A 71 10.18 -7.64 12.30
N ALA A 72 9.17 -8.51 12.21
CA ALA A 72 9.32 -9.83 11.61
C ALA A 72 9.76 -9.73 10.14
N TYR A 73 9.13 -8.84 9.35
CA TYR A 73 9.51 -8.59 7.96
C TYR A 73 10.92 -8.02 7.82
N ARG A 74 11.36 -7.17 8.74
CA ARG A 74 12.74 -6.67 8.77
C ARG A 74 13.74 -7.81 8.95
N GLU A 75 13.50 -8.71 9.89
CA GLU A 75 14.42 -9.83 10.15
C GLU A 75 14.40 -10.85 9.01
N LEU A 76 13.23 -11.14 8.44
CA LEU A 76 13.10 -12.00 7.26
C LEU A 76 13.81 -11.41 6.03
N ASN A 77 13.68 -10.10 5.78
CA ASN A 77 14.41 -9.40 4.71
C ASN A 77 15.93 -9.48 4.89
N ARG A 78 16.42 -9.47 6.14
CA ARG A 78 17.86 -9.55 6.43
C ARG A 78 18.43 -10.95 6.19
N VAL A 79 17.65 -12.00 6.45
CA VAL A 79 18.08 -13.40 6.31
C VAL A 79 17.90 -13.93 4.89
N ALA A 80 16.84 -13.51 4.19
CA ALA A 80 16.54 -13.96 2.83
C ALA A 80 16.03 -12.80 1.95
N PRO A 81 16.94 -11.99 1.37
CA PRO A 81 16.59 -10.94 0.43
C PRO A 81 16.18 -11.55 -0.92
N ASP A 82 14.93 -11.99 -1.01
CA ASP A 82 14.34 -12.60 -2.20
C ASP A 82 13.15 -11.78 -2.72
N CYS A 83 13.06 -11.63 -4.04
CA CYS A 83 11.99 -10.89 -4.73
C CYS A 83 10.59 -11.52 -4.57
N GLY A 84 10.50 -12.74 -4.02
CA GLY A 84 9.24 -13.46 -3.80
C GLY A 84 8.57 -13.20 -2.44
N THR A 85 9.14 -12.32 -1.61
CA THR A 85 8.57 -11.83 -0.34
C THR A 85 7.93 -12.94 0.51
N THR A 86 6.64 -12.81 0.86
CA THR A 86 5.89 -13.71 1.74
C THR A 86 5.85 -15.14 1.23
N PHE A 87 5.78 -15.38 -0.09
CA PHE A 87 5.80 -16.73 -0.66
C PHE A 87 7.14 -17.41 -0.40
N THR A 88 8.26 -16.71 -0.63
CA THR A 88 9.61 -17.27 -0.41
C THR A 88 9.89 -17.47 1.08
N TRP A 89 9.53 -16.50 1.93
CA TRP A 89 9.76 -16.62 3.38
C TRP A 89 8.90 -17.70 4.02
N ALA A 90 7.62 -17.77 3.70
CA ALA A 90 6.73 -18.80 4.25
C ALA A 90 7.09 -20.20 3.71
N THR A 91 7.55 -20.30 2.45
CA THR A 91 8.07 -21.58 1.90
C THR A 91 9.33 -22.03 2.63
N LYS A 92 10.29 -21.11 2.86
CA LYS A 92 11.55 -21.44 3.53
C LYS A 92 11.37 -21.72 5.03
N ALA A 93 10.44 -21.03 5.71
CA ALA A 93 10.23 -21.17 7.15
C ALA A 93 9.29 -22.32 7.55
N PHE A 94 8.21 -22.55 6.80
CA PHE A 94 7.14 -23.49 7.17
C PHE A 94 6.87 -24.57 6.12
N GLY A 95 7.62 -24.59 5.02
CA GLY A 95 7.49 -25.54 3.94
C GLY A 95 6.60 -25.07 2.77
N PRO A 96 6.63 -25.79 1.63
CA PRO A 96 6.04 -25.34 0.36
C PRO A 96 4.53 -25.19 0.37
N LYS A 97 3.79 -25.94 1.19
CA LYS A 97 2.33 -25.80 1.30
C LYS A 97 1.93 -24.48 1.94
N THR A 98 2.64 -24.07 2.99
CA THR A 98 2.37 -22.84 3.75
C THR A 98 2.74 -21.61 2.94
N GLY A 99 3.84 -21.67 2.18
CA GLY A 99 4.19 -20.65 1.20
C GLY A 99 3.17 -20.49 0.09
N TRP A 100 2.67 -21.60 -0.45
CA TRP A 100 1.59 -21.59 -1.45
C TRP A 100 0.31 -20.95 -0.92
N MET A 101 -0.11 -21.30 0.30
CA MET A 101 -1.27 -20.65 0.95
C MET A 101 -1.03 -19.16 1.22
N GLY A 102 0.17 -18.78 1.67
CA GLY A 102 0.52 -17.38 1.91
C GLY A 102 0.50 -16.53 0.63
N GLY A 103 1.01 -17.08 -0.48
CA GLY A 103 0.97 -16.41 -1.78
C GLY A 103 -0.47 -16.23 -2.30
N TRP A 104 -1.30 -17.28 -2.25
CA TRP A 104 -2.71 -17.19 -2.62
C TRP A 104 -3.50 -16.24 -1.72
N GLY A 105 -3.18 -16.18 -0.42
CA GLY A 105 -3.82 -15.25 0.51
C GLY A 105 -3.62 -13.79 0.12
N ILE A 106 -2.38 -13.41 -0.27
CA ILE A 106 -2.09 -12.05 -0.73
C ILE A 106 -2.80 -11.76 -2.04
N ILE A 107 -2.73 -12.67 -3.02
CA ILE A 107 -3.41 -12.49 -4.31
C ILE A 107 -4.91 -12.32 -4.12
N ALA A 108 -5.54 -13.15 -3.27
CA ALA A 108 -6.96 -13.05 -2.98
C ALA A 108 -7.31 -11.72 -2.30
N ALA A 109 -6.51 -11.27 -1.33
CA ALA A 109 -6.69 -9.99 -0.68
C ALA A 109 -6.60 -8.82 -1.68
N ASP A 110 -5.59 -8.82 -2.54
CA ASP A 110 -5.38 -7.78 -3.55
C ASP A 110 -6.53 -7.75 -4.58
N VAL A 111 -7.01 -8.91 -5.04
CA VAL A 111 -8.15 -9.00 -5.96
C VAL A 111 -9.43 -8.44 -5.32
N ILE A 112 -9.69 -8.76 -4.05
CA ILE A 112 -10.86 -8.25 -3.32
C ILE A 112 -10.77 -6.73 -3.14
N VAL A 113 -9.60 -6.21 -2.78
CA VAL A 113 -9.39 -4.76 -2.62
C VAL A 113 -9.54 -4.03 -3.97
N MET A 114 -8.96 -4.56 -5.04
CA MET A 114 -9.08 -4.00 -6.39
C MET A 114 -10.53 -3.94 -6.88
N ALA A 115 -11.34 -4.95 -6.57
CA ALA A 115 -12.76 -4.96 -6.93
C ALA A 115 -13.53 -3.82 -6.22
N SER A 116 -13.25 -3.60 -4.94
CA SER A 116 -13.85 -2.50 -4.17
C SER A 116 -13.45 -1.13 -4.73
N LEU A 117 -12.15 -0.95 -5.02
CA LEU A 117 -11.63 0.29 -5.61
C LEU A 117 -12.20 0.57 -6.99
N ALA A 118 -12.35 -0.46 -7.83
CA ALA A 118 -12.94 -0.33 -9.16
C ALA A 118 -14.41 0.06 -9.11
N GLN A 119 -15.17 -0.46 -8.14
CA GLN A 119 -16.56 -0.05 -7.93
C GLN A 119 -16.66 1.43 -7.56
N ILE A 120 -15.81 1.88 -6.63
CA ILE A 120 -15.74 3.29 -6.22
C ILE A 120 -15.33 4.17 -7.42
N ALA A 121 -14.30 3.77 -8.17
CA ALA A 121 -13.86 4.51 -9.35
C ALA A 121 -14.98 4.65 -10.39
N GLY A 122 -15.75 3.59 -10.64
CA GLY A 122 -16.89 3.61 -11.55
C GLY A 122 -18.02 4.52 -11.09
N SER A 123 -18.42 4.44 -9.81
CA SER A 123 -19.53 5.27 -9.30
C SER A 123 -19.17 6.76 -9.27
N TYR A 124 -17.98 7.10 -8.78
CA TYR A 124 -17.52 8.49 -8.72
C TYR A 124 -17.29 9.09 -10.11
N PHE A 125 -16.89 8.28 -11.11
CA PHE A 125 -16.79 8.73 -12.48
C PHE A 125 -18.15 9.18 -13.03
N PHE A 126 -19.20 8.38 -12.86
CA PHE A 126 -20.55 8.76 -13.30
C PHE A 126 -21.12 9.96 -12.52
N LEU A 127 -20.85 10.03 -11.21
CA LEU A 127 -21.22 11.18 -10.38
C LEU A 127 -20.54 12.47 -10.85
N MET A 128 -19.27 12.41 -11.28
CA MET A 128 -18.55 13.57 -11.80
C MET A 128 -19.20 14.15 -13.07
N PHE A 129 -19.83 13.30 -13.90
CA PHE A 129 -20.54 13.72 -15.11
C PHE A 129 -22.04 13.97 -14.90
N GLY A 130 -22.52 13.94 -13.65
CA GLY A 130 -23.93 14.17 -13.31
C GLY A 130 -24.89 13.08 -13.80
N ALA A 131 -24.39 11.89 -14.14
CA ALA A 131 -25.17 10.78 -14.64
C ALA A 131 -25.59 9.84 -13.50
N GLU A 132 -26.44 10.35 -12.60
CA GLU A 132 -26.88 9.64 -11.37
C GLU A 132 -27.63 8.32 -11.68
N ASP A 133 -28.39 8.27 -12.77
CA ASP A 133 -29.10 7.06 -13.22
C ASP A 133 -28.14 5.95 -13.67
N LEU A 134 -27.00 6.31 -14.27
CA LEU A 134 -25.97 5.35 -14.67
C LEU A 134 -25.07 4.95 -13.48
N ALA A 135 -24.87 5.85 -12.51
CA ALA A 135 -24.15 5.57 -11.28
C ALA A 135 -24.86 4.54 -10.39
N ASN A 136 -26.19 4.43 -10.46
CA ASN A 136 -26.96 3.40 -9.75
C ASN A 136 -27.04 2.07 -10.50
N ASN A 137 -26.68 2.03 -11.79
CA ASN A 137 -26.70 0.80 -12.56
C ASN A 137 -25.40 0.02 -12.39
N ARG A 138 -25.49 -1.10 -11.64
CA ARG A 138 -24.37 -1.99 -11.33
C ARG A 138 -23.59 -2.44 -12.56
N PHE A 139 -24.26 -2.66 -13.69
CA PHE A 139 -23.59 -3.09 -14.92
C PHE A 139 -22.65 -2.01 -15.48
N TRP A 140 -23.11 -0.76 -15.54
CA TRP A 140 -22.33 0.37 -16.05
C TRP A 140 -21.18 0.74 -15.13
N VAL A 141 -21.42 0.75 -13.81
CA VAL A 141 -20.38 0.99 -12.81
C VAL A 141 -19.28 -0.07 -12.89
N THR A 142 -19.64 -1.35 -13.01
CA THR A 142 -18.64 -2.42 -13.16
C THR A 142 -17.88 -2.30 -14.48
N LEU A 143 -18.54 -1.98 -15.60
CA LEU A 143 -17.89 -1.83 -16.90
C LEU A 143 -16.86 -0.68 -16.88
N VAL A 144 -17.22 0.48 -16.33
CA VAL A 144 -16.30 1.61 -16.18
C VAL A 144 -15.19 1.32 -15.18
N GLY A 145 -15.50 0.63 -14.07
CA GLY A 145 -14.48 0.18 -13.12
C GLY A 145 -13.45 -0.76 -13.76
N CYS A 146 -13.89 -1.73 -14.55
CA CYS A 146 -13.01 -2.62 -15.32
C CYS A 146 -12.18 -1.85 -16.35
N LEU A 147 -12.80 -0.89 -17.07
CA LEU A 147 -12.08 -0.02 -18.00
C LEU A 147 -10.97 0.77 -17.27
N TRP A 148 -11.27 1.29 -16.07
CA TRP A 148 -10.28 1.99 -15.26
C TRP A 148 -9.12 1.09 -14.84
N ILE A 149 -9.38 -0.16 -14.44
CA ILE A 149 -8.32 -1.13 -14.15
C ILE A 149 -7.42 -1.32 -15.38
N VAL A 150 -7.99 -1.50 -16.57
CA VAL A 150 -7.21 -1.70 -17.80
C VAL A 150 -6.35 -0.46 -18.11
N VAL A 151 -6.92 0.74 -18.01
CA VAL A 151 -6.20 1.99 -18.25
C VAL A 151 -5.06 2.17 -17.25
N LEU A 152 -5.31 1.99 -15.95
CA LEU A 152 -4.27 2.12 -14.92
C LEU A 152 -3.19 1.04 -15.07
N THR A 153 -3.56 -0.18 -15.45
CA THR A 153 -2.61 -1.25 -15.75
C THR A 153 -1.72 -0.86 -16.95
N TRP A 154 -2.30 -0.27 -18.00
CA TRP A 154 -1.55 0.22 -19.16
C TRP A 154 -0.62 1.39 -18.80
N VAL A 155 -1.06 2.31 -17.94
CA VAL A 155 -0.22 3.39 -17.40
C VAL A 155 0.97 2.81 -16.62
N CYS A 156 0.72 1.83 -15.75
CA CYS A 156 1.79 1.13 -15.03
C CYS A 156 2.77 0.42 -15.97
N TYR A 157 2.29 -0.13 -17.09
CA TYR A 157 3.13 -0.75 -18.12
C TYR A 157 4.01 0.26 -18.86
N ARG A 158 3.50 1.46 -19.16
CA ARG A 158 4.22 2.47 -19.95
C ARG A 158 5.32 3.18 -19.17
N GLY A 159 5.26 3.19 -17.83
CA GLY A 159 6.33 3.75 -17.02
C GLY A 159 5.99 3.89 -15.55
N ILE A 160 6.42 2.93 -14.74
CA ILE A 160 6.26 2.95 -13.28
C ILE A 160 7.00 4.13 -12.61
N GLU A 161 8.03 4.67 -13.28
CA GLU A 161 8.82 5.77 -12.76
C GLU A 161 8.02 7.08 -12.67
N LEU A 162 7.09 7.31 -13.62
CA LEU A 162 6.22 8.49 -13.58
C LEU A 162 5.17 8.36 -12.47
N SER A 163 4.55 7.19 -12.34
CA SER A 163 3.61 6.91 -11.25
C SER A 163 4.28 7.06 -9.87
N ALA A 164 5.51 6.55 -9.73
CA ALA A 164 6.28 6.70 -8.49
C ALA A 164 6.61 8.16 -8.16
N LYS A 165 7.01 8.96 -9.16
CA LYS A 165 7.30 10.40 -8.99
C LYS A 165 6.05 11.21 -8.62
N LEU A 166 4.90 10.88 -9.21
CA LEU A 166 3.62 11.51 -8.87
C LEU A 166 3.17 11.13 -7.46
N GLN A 167 3.29 9.86 -7.08
CA GLN A 167 2.95 9.40 -5.74
C GLN A 167 3.85 10.05 -4.68
N PHE A 168 5.14 10.22 -5.00
CA PHE A 168 6.07 10.97 -4.18
C PHE A 168 5.65 12.44 -4.02
N ALA A 169 5.26 13.12 -5.10
CA ALA A 169 4.80 14.50 -5.05
C ALA A 169 3.53 14.65 -4.21
N PHE A 170 2.55 13.74 -4.38
CA PHE A 170 1.33 13.75 -3.58
C PHE A 170 1.61 13.47 -2.10
N LEU A 171 2.46 12.50 -1.77
CA LEU A 171 2.83 12.25 -0.38
C LEU A 171 3.56 13.45 0.24
N ALA A 172 4.44 14.12 -0.51
CA ALA A 172 5.11 15.31 0.00
C ALA A 172 4.11 16.42 0.34
N ILE A 173 3.14 16.68 -0.54
CA ILE A 173 2.06 17.64 -0.30
C ILE A 173 1.20 17.21 0.89
N GLU A 174 0.86 15.92 0.98
CA GLU A 174 0.07 15.33 2.06
C GLU A 174 0.74 15.52 3.42
N ILE A 175 2.04 15.27 3.54
CA ILE A 175 2.80 15.49 4.79
C ILE A 175 2.77 16.97 5.19
N VAL A 176 2.89 17.89 4.23
CA VAL A 176 2.82 19.33 4.51
C VAL A 176 1.43 19.71 5.05
N ILE A 177 0.36 19.21 4.43
CA ILE A 177 -1.01 19.48 4.88
C ILE A 177 -1.25 18.90 6.27
N LEU A 178 -0.81 17.66 6.53
CA LEU A 178 -0.92 17.06 7.86
C LEU A 178 -0.17 17.86 8.93
N PHE A 179 1.01 18.38 8.59
CA PHE A 179 1.80 19.21 9.51
C PHE A 179 1.07 20.51 9.83
N ILE A 180 0.51 21.18 8.83
CA ILE A 180 -0.32 22.38 9.02
C ILE A 180 -1.54 22.06 9.88
N PHE A 181 -2.25 20.97 9.57
CA PHE A 181 -3.43 20.54 10.32
C PHE A 181 -3.08 20.26 11.79
N SER A 182 -1.98 19.56 12.04
CA SER A 182 -1.49 19.29 13.40
C SER A 182 -1.14 20.57 14.15
N ALA A 183 -0.45 21.51 13.51
CA ALA A 183 -0.12 22.80 14.10
C ALA A 183 -1.36 23.63 14.44
N VAL A 184 -2.34 23.69 13.52
CA VAL A 184 -3.62 24.38 13.74
C VAL A 184 -4.42 23.72 14.86
N ALA A 185 -4.49 22.40 14.90
CA ALA A 185 -5.17 21.65 15.94
C ALA A 185 -4.54 21.94 17.33
N LEU A 186 -3.21 21.87 17.44
CA LEU A 186 -2.49 22.21 18.67
C LEU A 186 -2.72 23.66 19.08
N PHE A 187 -2.66 24.61 18.15
CA PHE A 187 -2.91 26.02 18.43
C PHE A 187 -4.34 26.26 18.94
N ARG A 188 -5.33 25.59 18.34
CA ARG A 188 -6.74 25.71 18.72
C ARG A 188 -7.03 25.07 20.08
N VAL A 189 -6.39 23.95 20.39
CA VAL A 189 -6.43 23.32 21.73
C VAL A 189 -5.80 24.24 22.78
N TYR A 190 -4.63 24.80 22.50
CA TYR A 190 -3.96 25.74 23.42
C TYR A 190 -4.72 27.05 23.60
N SER A 191 -5.45 27.50 22.57
CA SER A 191 -6.28 28.71 22.62
C SER A 191 -7.64 28.50 23.30
N ASN A 192 -7.88 27.32 23.89
CA ASN A 192 -9.12 26.93 24.58
C ASN A 192 -10.40 27.09 23.72
N ASN A 193 -10.27 27.14 22.39
CA ASN A 193 -11.38 27.18 21.43
C ASN A 193 -11.67 25.76 20.89
N ALA A 194 -11.72 24.79 21.81
CA ALA A 194 -12.19 23.45 21.55
C ALA A 194 -13.73 23.45 21.63
N LEU A 195 -14.35 23.86 20.53
CA LEU A 195 -15.74 23.55 20.17
C LEU A 195 -15.69 22.60 18.98
#